data_AF-A0A5E6NET6-F1
#
_entry.id   AF-A0A5E6NET6-F1
#
_cell.length_a   1.000
_cell.length_b   1.000
_cell.length_c   1.000
_cell.angle_alpha   90.00
_cell.angle_beta   90.00
_cell.angle_gamma   90.00
#
_symmetry.space_group_name_H-M   'P 1'
#
loop_
_entity.id
_entity.type
_entity.pdbx_description
1 polymer ?
#
loop_
_entity_poly.entity_id
_entity_poly.type
_entity_poly.pdbx_seq_one_letter_code
_entity_poly.pdbx_strand_id
1 'polypeptide(L)'
;MIEAYIKKNNIALSKRFEIALEVERICEELLSAKGVYPNVDFYSGILYAEIFKIPRKHFTPIFAMARSSGWVAHWHEQVRHNRIFRPTQIYTGAGFRAYPKK
;
A
#
# COMPACT_ATOMS: atom_id res chain seq x y z
N MET A 1 11.10 2.84 14.37
CA MET A 1 12.11 2.76 13.27
C MET A 1 12.39 4.11 12.63
N ILE A 2 11.35 4.87 12.24
CA ILE A 2 11.52 6.19 11.60
C ILE A 2 12.03 7.25 12.59
N GLU A 3 11.49 7.29 13.81
CA GLU A 3 12.00 8.20 14.86
C GLU A 3 13.49 7.99 15.14
N ALA A 4 13.93 6.72 15.19
CA ALA A 4 15.33 6.38 15.35
C ALA A 4 16.18 6.86 14.16
N TYR A 5 15.67 6.77 12.93
CA TYR A 5 16.33 7.31 11.74
C TYR A 5 16.42 8.83 11.76
N ILE A 6 15.35 9.53 12.17
CA ILE A 6 15.30 10.98 12.29
C ILE A 6 16.30 11.46 13.35
N LYS A 7 16.28 10.83 14.54
CA LYS A 7 17.21 11.13 15.64
C LYS A 7 18.67 10.87 15.23
N LYS A 8 18.94 9.78 14.51
CA LYS A 8 20.28 9.44 14.03
C LYS A 8 20.82 10.44 13.00
N ASN A 9 19.96 10.95 12.12
CA ASN A 9 20.37 11.84 11.03
C ASN A 9 20.18 13.33 11.37
N ASN A 10 19.81 13.66 12.61
CA ASN A 10 19.53 15.03 13.08
C ASN A 10 18.55 15.79 12.16
N ILE A 11 17.53 15.09 11.65
CA ILE A 11 16.54 15.65 10.74
C ILE A 11 15.48 16.38 11.59
N ALA A 12 15.21 17.64 11.28
CA ALA A 12 14.10 18.35 11.91
C ALA A 12 12.76 17.73 11.46
N LEU A 13 11.87 17.43 12.42
CA LEU A 13 10.52 16.98 12.10
C LEU A 13 9.81 18.09 11.32
N SER A 14 9.15 17.73 10.22
CA SER A 14 8.28 18.66 9.52
C SER A 14 6.91 18.71 10.20
N LYS A 15 6.18 19.80 9.95
CA LYS A 15 4.77 19.92 10.34
C LYS A 15 3.90 18.76 9.83
N ARG A 16 4.19 18.19 8.66
CA ARG A 16 3.41 17.05 8.14
C ARG A 16 3.73 15.77 8.89
N PHE A 17 4.98 15.59 9.31
CA PHE A 17 5.37 14.44 10.10
C PHE A 17 4.73 14.49 11.50
N GLU A 18 4.69 15.66 12.13
CA GLU A 18 3.97 15.87 13.40
C GLU A 18 2.47 15.54 13.28
N ILE A 19 1.82 15.99 12.20
CA ILE A 19 0.42 15.65 11.92
C ILE A 19 0.25 14.14 11.75
N ALA A 20 1.17 13.47 11.05
CA ALA A 20 1.10 12.03 10.84
C ALA A 20 1.22 11.23 12.15
N LEU A 21 2.11 11.66 13.07
CA LEU A 21 2.23 11.07 14.41
C LEU A 21 0.94 11.22 15.22
N GLU A 22 0.33 12.41 15.19
CA GLU A 22 -0.92 12.63 15.92
C GLU A 22 -2.09 11.83 15.33
N VAL A 23 -2.14 11.69 14.00
CA VAL A 23 -3.12 10.81 13.35
C VAL A 23 -2.88 9.35 13.73
N GLU A 24 -1.64 8.86 13.75
CA GLU A 24 -1.35 7.50 14.23
C GLU A 24 -1.84 7.29 15.66
N ARG A 25 -1.56 8.23 16.57
CA ARG A 25 -1.99 8.17 17.98
C ARG A 25 -3.51 8.05 18.11
N ILE A 26 -4.26 8.91 17.42
CA ILE A 26 -5.74 8.89 17.44
C ILE A 26 -6.27 7.60 16.80
N CYS A 27 -5.68 7.17 15.68
CA CYS A 27 -6.08 5.95 15.01
C CYS A 27 -5.79 4.70 15.85
N GLU A 28 -4.71 4.68 16.62
CA GLU A 28 -4.43 3.59 17.55
C GLU A 28 -5.53 3.45 18.59
N GLU A 29 -5.99 4.56 19.20
CA GLU A 29 -7.10 4.54 20.16
C GLU A 29 -8.41 4.02 19.55
N LEU A 30 -8.71 4.39 18.30
CA LEU A 30 -10.00 4.10 17.66
C LEU A 30 -10.04 2.79 16.88
N LEU A 31 -8.91 2.34 16.34
CA LEU A 31 -8.84 1.30 15.31
C LEU A 31 -8.00 0.09 15.71
N SER A 32 -7.16 0.17 16.75
CA SER A 32 -6.34 -0.96 17.21
C SER A 32 -7.18 -2.16 17.64
N ALA A 33 -8.35 -1.91 18.24
CA ALA A 33 -9.32 -2.96 18.61
C ALA A 33 -9.82 -3.77 17.39
N LYS A 34 -9.72 -3.21 16.18
CA LYS A 34 -10.03 -3.88 14.90
C LYS A 34 -8.79 -4.44 14.20
N GLY A 35 -7.60 -4.34 14.81
CA GLY A 35 -6.34 -4.75 14.22
C GLY A 35 -5.84 -3.85 13.08
N VAL A 36 -6.31 -2.61 13.01
CA VAL A 36 -5.94 -1.67 11.94
C VAL A 36 -4.86 -0.72 12.46
N TYR A 37 -3.69 -0.78 11.81
CA TYR A 37 -2.49 -0.01 12.13
C TYR A 37 -1.95 0.66 10.86
N PRO A 38 -1.13 1.72 10.97
CA PRO A 38 -0.52 2.33 9.80
C PRO A 38 0.37 1.35 9.06
N ASN A 39 0.20 1.28 7.74
CA ASN A 39 1.02 0.48 6.87
C ASN A 39 2.26 1.26 6.40
N VAL A 40 3.11 0.62 5.60
CA VAL A 40 4.34 1.24 5.05
C VAL A 40 4.06 2.50 4.23
N ASP A 41 2.90 2.58 3.58
CA ASP A 41 2.53 3.68 2.69
C ASP A 41 2.17 4.96 3.46
N PHE A 42 1.71 4.82 4.70
CA PHE A 42 1.38 5.95 5.59
C PHE A 42 2.57 6.89 5.78
N TYR A 43 3.76 6.31 5.99
CA TYR A 43 4.98 7.07 6.24
C TYR A 43 5.85 7.30 5.01
N SER A 44 5.88 6.37 4.06
CA SER A 44 6.83 6.40 2.94
C SER A 44 6.72 7.67 2.08
N GLY A 45 5.50 8.15 1.83
CA GLY A 45 5.27 9.38 1.04
C GLY A 45 5.83 10.64 1.70
N ILE A 46 5.75 10.74 3.04
CA ILE A 46 6.33 11.86 3.79
C ILE A 46 7.84 11.82 3.69
N LEU A 47 8.45 10.64 3.89
CA LEU A 47 9.89 10.44 3.76
C LEU A 47 10.39 10.79 2.35
N TYR A 48 9.71 10.32 1.30
CA TYR A 48 10.07 10.62 -0.10
C TYR A 48 9.98 12.11 -0.43
N ALA A 49 8.91 12.80 0.00
CA ALA A 49 8.77 14.23 -0.23
C ALA A 49 9.80 15.06 0.54
N GLU A 50 10.05 14.73 1.80
CA GLU A 50 10.67 15.67 2.73
C GLU A 50 12.16 15.41 2.94
N ILE A 51 12.56 14.14 2.98
CA ILE A 51 13.97 13.75 3.13
C ILE A 51 14.64 13.72 1.75
N PHE A 52 14.02 13.04 0.79
CA PHE A 52 14.62 12.79 -0.52
C PHE A 52 14.23 13.82 -1.59
N LYS A 53 13.31 14.74 -1.27
CA LYS A 53 12.81 15.79 -2.18
C LYS A 53 12.29 15.23 -3.52
N ILE A 54 11.72 14.04 -3.49
CA ILE A 54 11.19 13.36 -4.67
C ILE A 54 9.80 13.94 -5.01
N PRO A 55 9.53 14.27 -6.29
CA PRO A 55 8.19 14.67 -6.72
C PRO A 55 7.17 13.55 -6.49
N ARG A 56 5.97 13.90 -5.97
CA ARG A 56 4.90 12.94 -5.62
C ARG A 56 4.52 11.96 -6.74
N LYS A 57 4.57 12.42 -7.99
CA LYS A 57 4.32 11.59 -9.19
C LYS A 57 5.25 10.38 -9.32
N HIS A 58 6.37 10.35 -8.58
CA HIS A 58 7.35 9.26 -8.62
C HIS A 58 7.26 8.29 -7.42
N PHE A 59 6.33 8.48 -6.46
CA PHE A 59 6.25 7.62 -5.28
C PHE A 59 5.92 6.16 -5.65
N THR A 60 4.86 5.95 -6.44
CA THR A 60 4.47 4.61 -6.90
C THR A 60 5.52 3.97 -7.82
N PRO A 61 6.14 4.69 -8.78
CA PRO A 61 7.27 4.16 -9.54
C PRO A 61 8.44 3.67 -8.68
N ILE A 62 8.82 4.41 -7.63
CA ILE A 62 9.90 3.97 -6.71
C ILE A 62 9.51 2.69 -5.97
N PHE A 63 8.27 2.62 -5.49
CA PHE A 63 7.76 1.40 -4.88
C PHE A 63 7.79 0.22 -5.87
N ALA A 64 7.40 0.43 -7.12
CA ALA A 64 7.44 -0.59 -8.18
C ALA A 64 8.88 -1.05 -8.47
N MET A 65 9.86 -0.13 -8.49
CA MET A 65 11.27 -0.49 -8.66
C MET A 65 11.73 -1.46 -7.57
N ALA A 66 11.46 -1.16 -6.29
CA ALA A 66 11.82 -2.06 -5.19
C ALA A 66 11.05 -3.39 -5.27
N ARG A 67 9.73 -3.34 -5.54
CA ARG A 67 8.85 -4.51 -5.57
C ARG A 67 9.10 -5.44 -6.75
N SER A 68 9.69 -4.94 -7.84
CA SER A 68 10.01 -5.74 -9.03
C SER A 68 10.82 -6.99 -8.70
N SER A 69 11.75 -6.90 -7.76
CA SER A 69 12.53 -8.05 -7.26
C SER A 69 11.63 -9.16 -6.69
N GLY A 70 10.67 -8.81 -5.83
CA GLY A 70 9.71 -9.74 -5.25
C GLY A 70 8.72 -10.28 -6.28
N TRP A 71 8.28 -9.46 -7.24
CA TRP A 71 7.41 -9.93 -8.32
C TRP A 71 8.09 -11.00 -9.16
N VAL A 72 9.34 -10.79 -9.56
CA VAL A 72 10.12 -11.76 -10.34
C VAL A 72 10.37 -13.02 -9.53
N ALA A 73 10.68 -12.91 -8.23
CA ALA A 73 10.87 -14.05 -7.35
C ALA A 73 9.60 -14.93 -7.23
N HIS A 74 8.44 -14.31 -6.95
CA HIS A 74 7.17 -15.05 -6.88
C HIS A 74 6.74 -15.62 -8.23
N TRP A 75 6.97 -14.88 -9.32
CA TRP A 75 6.72 -15.41 -10.66
C TRP A 75 7.56 -16.65 -10.95
N HIS A 76 8.85 -16.60 -10.62
CA HIS A 76 9.77 -17.73 -10.79
C HIS A 76 9.38 -18.95 -9.96
N GLU A 77 8.95 -18.72 -8.71
CA GLU A 77 8.41 -19.77 -7.84
C GLU A 77 7.14 -20.40 -8.44
N GLN A 78 6.22 -19.58 -8.94
CA GLN A 78 4.99 -20.05 -9.57
C GLN A 78 5.25 -20.89 -10.81
N VAL A 79 6.13 -20.45 -11.73
CA VAL A 79 6.36 -21.19 -12.99
C VAL A 79 7.06 -22.54 -12.78
N ARG A 80 7.80 -22.73 -11.68
CA ARG A 80 8.42 -24.01 -11.32
C ARG A 80 7.40 -25.10 -11.01
N HIS A 81 6.25 -24.74 -10.43
CA HIS A 81 5.14 -25.66 -10.12
C HIS A 81 3.82 -25.07 -10.62
N ASN A 82 3.77 -24.76 -11.91
CA ASN A 82 2.75 -23.90 -12.47
C ASN A 82 1.33 -24.47 -12.36
N ARG A 83 0.40 -23.62 -11.90
CA ARG A 83 -1.04 -23.87 -11.90
C ARG A 83 -1.77 -22.59 -12.32
N ILE A 84 -2.78 -22.72 -13.18
CA ILE A 84 -3.62 -21.59 -13.56
C ILE A 84 -4.46 -21.08 -12.37
N PHE A 85 -4.41 -19.78 -12.12
CA PHE A 85 -5.33 -19.10 -11.20
C PHE A 85 -6.61 -18.71 -11.95
N ARG A 86 -7.66 -19.53 -11.84
CA ARG A 86 -8.96 -19.31 -12.51
C ARG A 86 -10.12 -19.39 -11.52
N PRO A 87 -10.35 -18.36 -10.69
CA PRO A 87 -11.55 -18.30 -9.86
C PRO A 87 -12.82 -18.14 -10.70
N THR A 88 -13.97 -18.55 -10.15
CA THR A 88 -15.29 -18.29 -10.73
C THR A 88 -16.03 -17.24 -9.89
N GLN A 89 -17.17 -16.77 -10.39
CA GLN A 89 -18.03 -15.81 -9.70
C GLN A 89 -19.44 -16.38 -9.57
N ILE A 90 -20.16 -15.92 -8.54
CA ILE A 90 -21.57 -16.24 -8.34
C ILE A 90 -22.41 -15.21 -9.11
N TYR A 91 -23.17 -15.65 -10.09
CA TYR A 91 -24.09 -14.79 -10.81
C TYR A 91 -25.33 -14.49 -9.96
N THR A 92 -25.53 -13.22 -9.60
CA THR A 92 -26.71 -12.73 -8.87
C THR A 92 -27.60 -11.83 -9.74
N GLY A 93 -27.43 -11.88 -11.06
CA GLY A 93 -28.27 -11.15 -11.99
C GLY A 93 -29.62 -11.84 -12.22
N ALA A 94 -30.42 -11.29 -13.11
CA ALA A 94 -31.70 -11.88 -13.44
C ALA A 94 -31.53 -13.23 -14.13
N GLY A 95 -32.47 -14.16 -13.89
CA GLY A 95 -32.56 -15.40 -14.64
C GLY A 95 -32.82 -15.16 -16.14
N PHE A 96 -33.16 -16.22 -16.85
CA PHE A 96 -33.45 -16.14 -18.28
C PHE A 96 -34.42 -14.98 -18.62
N ARG A 97 -34.03 -14.14 -19.58
CA ARG A 97 -34.88 -13.09 -20.15
C ARG A 97 -35.04 -13.34 -21.64
N ALA A 98 -36.28 -13.33 -22.11
CA ALA A 98 -36.54 -13.37 -23.54
C ALA A 98 -35.98 -12.12 -24.22
N TYR A 99 -35.42 -12.29 -25.42
CA TYR A 99 -34.98 -11.16 -26.23
C TYR A 99 -36.20 -10.33 -26.65
N PRO A 100 -36.21 -8.99 -26.45
CA PRO A 100 -37.35 -8.17 -26.79
C PRO A 100 -37.61 -8.18 -28.30
N LYS A 101 -38.86 -8.45 -28.69
CA LYS A 101 -39.32 -8.31 -30.08
C LYS A 101 -39.67 -6.85 -30.34
N LYS A 102 -39.34 -6.37 -31.54
CA LYS A 102 -39.75 -5.03 -32.02
C LYS A 102 -41.26 -4.96 -32.16
#